data_AF-A0A1H8KSK6-F1
#
_entry.id   AF-A0A1H8KSK6-F1
#
_cell.length_a   1.000
_cell.length_b   1.000
_cell.length_c   1.000
_cell.angle_alpha   90.00
_cell.angle_beta   90.00
_cell.angle_gamma   90.00
#
_symmetry.space_group_name_H-M   'P 1'
#
loop_
_entity.id
_entity.type
_entity.pdbx_description
1 polymer ?
#
loop_
_entity_poly.entity_id
_entity_poly.type
_entity_poly.pdbx_seq_one_letter_code
_entity_poly.pdbx_strand_id
1 'polypeptide(L)'
;MDYFGRERGWSSYNRESFDSACGLEGALYVGDPETVADKILFMGEQLGFSRFIMHMPVGTMPHDQVMNAIKLMGTEVAPIIREKLAKK
;
A
#
# COMPACT_ATOMS: atom_id res chain seq x y z
N MET A 1 19.62 -12.73 3.22
CA MET A 1 19.31 -12.67 1.78
C MET A 1 19.02 -14.08 1.33
N ASP A 2 17.76 -14.34 0.99
CA ASP A 2 17.34 -15.67 0.55
C ASP A 2 17.84 -15.96 -0.87
N TYR A 3 17.94 -17.26 -1.20
CA TYR A 3 18.46 -17.76 -2.48
C TYR A 3 17.94 -16.99 -3.71
N PHE A 4 16.63 -16.73 -3.74
CA PHE A 4 15.95 -16.03 -4.82
C PHE A 4 16.34 -14.55 -4.97
N GLY A 5 16.64 -13.86 -3.88
CA GLY A 5 17.08 -12.46 -3.92
C GLY A 5 18.47 -12.34 -4.52
N ARG A 6 19.35 -13.30 -4.19
CA ARG A 6 20.72 -13.36 -4.72
C ARG A 6 20.74 -13.64 -6.23
N GLU A 7 19.92 -14.56 -6.72
CA GLU A 7 19.79 -14.84 -8.16
C GLU A 7 19.22 -13.66 -8.96
N ARG A 8 18.30 -12.89 -8.37
CA ARG A 8 17.64 -11.75 -9.03
C ARG A 8 18.40 -10.43 -8.91
N GLY A 9 19.56 -10.43 -8.26
CA GLY A 9 20.32 -9.20 -8.00
C GLY A 9 19.61 -8.23 -7.05
N TRP A 10 18.64 -8.69 -6.27
CA TRP A 10 17.96 -7.85 -5.29
C TRP A 10 18.85 -7.57 -4.10
N SER A 11 18.89 -6.30 -3.68
CA SER A 11 19.52 -5.87 -2.43
C SER A 11 18.93 -6.63 -1.24
N SER A 12 19.73 -6.80 -0.18
CA SER A 12 19.19 -7.31 1.09
C SER A 12 18.10 -6.35 1.57
N TYR A 13 16.89 -6.86 1.77
CA TYR A 13 15.80 -6.08 2.32
C TYR A 13 16.17 -5.67 3.76
N ASN A 14 16.24 -4.36 4.01
CA ASN A 14 16.58 -3.79 5.29
C ASN A 14 15.51 -2.77 5.72
N ARG A 15 15.65 -2.22 6.94
CA ARG A 15 14.67 -1.29 7.49
C ARG A 15 14.53 -0.02 6.63
N GLU A 16 15.64 0.51 6.14
CA GLU A 16 15.65 1.71 5.29
C GLU A 16 14.92 1.47 3.96
N SER A 17 15.10 0.28 3.37
CA SER A 17 14.39 -0.13 2.14
C SER A 17 12.89 -0.23 2.39
N PHE A 18 12.48 -0.71 3.56
CA PHE A 18 11.07 -0.74 3.96
C PHE A 18 10.50 0.67 4.13
N ASP A 19 11.17 1.53 4.90
CA ASP A 19 10.71 2.89 5.16
C ASP A 19 10.63 3.69 3.84
N SER A 20 11.60 3.52 2.94
CA SER A 20 11.57 4.10 1.59
C SER A 20 10.40 3.56 0.75
N ALA A 21 10.08 2.27 0.85
CA ALA A 21 8.97 1.68 0.12
C ALA A 21 7.60 2.14 0.66
N CYS A 22 7.50 2.53 1.93
CA CYS A 22 6.31 3.12 2.55
C CYS A 22 6.10 4.59 2.15
N GLY A 23 7.14 5.30 1.70
CA GLY A 23 7.03 6.70 1.25
C GLY A 23 6.06 6.90 0.08
N LEU A 24 5.71 8.16 -0.23
CA LEU A 24 4.64 8.49 -1.19
C LEU A 24 4.83 7.87 -2.59
N GLU A 25 6.06 7.81 -3.08
CA GLU A 25 6.42 7.23 -4.39
C GLU A 25 6.81 5.74 -4.30
N GLY A 26 6.84 5.17 -3.10
CA GLY A 26 7.23 3.78 -2.85
C GLY A 26 6.13 2.76 -3.19
N ALA A 27 6.49 1.48 -3.25
CA ALA A 27 5.56 0.42 -3.66
C ALA A 27 4.56 -0.04 -2.58
N LEU A 28 4.80 0.26 -1.30
CA LEU A 28 3.99 -0.24 -0.18
C LEU A 28 2.93 0.78 0.25
N TYR A 29 1.68 0.36 0.33
CA TYR A 29 0.56 1.16 0.83
C TYR A 29 0.35 0.83 2.31
N VAL A 30 1.17 1.43 3.17
CA VAL A 30 1.21 1.16 4.62
C VAL A 30 1.14 2.48 5.37
N GLY A 31 0.24 2.57 6.35
CA GLY A 31 0.02 3.76 7.15
C GLY A 31 -1.38 3.78 7.76
N ASP A 32 -1.80 4.94 8.22
CA ASP A 32 -3.21 5.20 8.56
C ASP A 32 -4.08 5.32 7.28
N PRO A 33 -5.42 5.31 7.41
CA PRO A 33 -6.31 5.36 6.27
C PRO A 33 -6.16 6.61 5.37
N GLU A 34 -5.83 7.77 5.94
CA GLU A 34 -5.66 9.01 5.18
C GLU A 34 -4.38 8.95 4.35
N THR A 35 -3.27 8.51 4.95
CA THR A 35 -2.00 8.27 4.23
C THR A 35 -2.19 7.33 3.04
N VAL A 36 -2.91 6.22 3.23
CA VAL A 36 -3.17 5.25 2.15
C VAL A 36 -4.06 5.84 1.06
N ALA A 37 -5.12 6.57 1.44
CA ALA A 37 -6.02 7.22 0.48
C ALA A 37 -5.29 8.26 -0.38
N ASP A 38 -4.47 9.10 0.25
CA ASP A 38 -3.71 10.15 -0.43
C ASP A 38 -2.69 9.57 -1.40
N LYS A 39 -2.02 8.49 -1.01
CA LYS A 39 -1.11 7.79 -1.89
C LYS A 39 -1.82 7.16 -3.09
N ILE A 40 -3.00 6.57 -2.91
CA ILE A 40 -3.79 6.01 -4.03
C ILE A 40 -4.20 7.13 -4.99
N LEU A 41 -4.66 8.28 -4.48
CA LEU A 41 -5.05 9.41 -5.31
C LEU A 41 -3.85 10.00 -6.06
N PHE A 42 -2.73 10.22 -5.37
CA PHE A 42 -1.49 10.69 -5.97
C PHE A 42 -1.05 9.78 -7.13
N MET A 43 -0.97 8.47 -6.88
CA MET A 43 -0.58 7.51 -7.93
C MET A 43 -1.63 7.40 -9.04
N GLY A 44 -2.91 7.58 -8.70
CA GLY A 44 -4.00 7.61 -9.68
C GLY A 44 -3.88 8.77 -10.65
N GLU A 45 -3.46 9.95 -10.16
CA GLU A 45 -3.17 11.11 -10.99
C GLU A 45 -1.92 10.92 -11.85
N GLN A 46 -0.86 10.31 -11.31
CA GLN A 46 0.39 10.10 -12.05
C GLN A 46 0.26 9.02 -13.13
N LEU A 47 -0.48 7.94 -12.86
CA LEU A 47 -0.53 6.75 -13.72
C LEU A 47 -1.83 6.63 -14.53
N GLY A 48 -2.88 7.38 -14.17
CA GLY A 48 -4.17 7.35 -14.87
C GLY A 48 -4.96 6.05 -14.72
N PHE A 49 -4.75 5.29 -13.62
CA PHE A 49 -5.51 4.07 -13.40
C PHE A 49 -6.95 4.34 -12.93
N SER A 50 -7.87 3.44 -13.30
CA SER A 50 -9.28 3.50 -12.89
C SER A 50 -9.65 2.42 -11.85
N ARG A 51 -8.71 1.52 -11.53
CA ARG A 51 -8.93 0.41 -10.60
C ARG A 51 -7.68 0.19 -9.75
N PHE A 52 -7.88 0.15 -8.44
CA PHE A 52 -6.86 -0.21 -7.45
C PHE A 52 -7.19 -1.57 -6.82
N ILE A 53 -6.21 -2.45 -6.72
CA ILE A 53 -6.33 -3.77 -6.07
C ILE A 53 -5.15 -3.89 -5.11
N MET A 54 -5.42 -4.25 -3.86
CA MET A 54 -4.39 -4.39 -2.83
C MET A 54 -4.28 -5.84 -2.36
N HIS A 55 -3.06 -6.35 -2.39
CA HIS A 55 -2.71 -7.60 -1.73
C HIS A 55 -2.38 -7.31 -0.26
N MET A 56 -3.22 -7.79 0.65
CA MET A 56 -3.13 -7.47 2.09
C MET A 56 -2.13 -8.36 2.85
N PRO A 57 -2.24 -9.71 2.84
CA PRO A 57 -1.36 -10.52 3.66
C PRO A 57 0.02 -10.66 3.00
N VAL A 58 1.09 -10.31 3.72
CA VAL A 58 2.46 -10.64 3.30
C VAL A 58 2.96 -11.80 4.16
N GLY A 59 3.04 -13.00 3.58
CA GLY A 59 3.46 -14.20 4.30
C GLY A 59 2.46 -14.61 5.39
N THR A 60 2.97 -14.96 6.57
CA THR A 60 2.19 -15.49 7.71
C THR A 60 1.73 -14.38 8.66
N MET A 61 1.02 -13.38 8.14
CA MET A 61 0.43 -12.34 8.99
C MET A 61 -0.70 -12.90 9.86
N PRO A 62 -0.89 -12.40 11.10
CA PRO A 62 -2.04 -12.74 11.93
C PRO A 62 -3.36 -12.42 11.24
N HIS A 63 -4.30 -13.35 11.26
CA HIS A 63 -5.57 -13.24 10.55
C HIS A 63 -6.39 -12.03 10.99
N ASP A 64 -6.44 -11.75 12.28
CA ASP A 64 -7.12 -10.61 12.89
C ASP A 64 -6.60 -9.27 12.34
N GLN A 65 -5.29 -9.14 12.15
CA GLN A 65 -4.68 -7.94 11.57
C GLN A 65 -5.07 -7.77 10.10
N VAL A 66 -5.09 -8.85 9.31
CA VAL A 66 -5.53 -8.82 7.91
C VAL A 66 -7.00 -8.43 7.81
N MET A 67 -7.86 -9.01 8.65
CA MET A 67 -9.29 -8.67 8.69
C MET A 67 -9.52 -7.22 9.11
N ASN A 68 -8.74 -6.69 10.05
CA ASN A 68 -8.80 -5.29 10.43
C ASN A 68 -8.36 -4.36 9.28
N ALA A 69 -7.30 -4.71 8.54
CA ALA A 69 -6.86 -3.94 7.37
C ALA A 69 -7.93 -3.93 6.26
N ILE A 70 -8.59 -5.06 6.00
CA ILE A 70 -9.72 -5.15 5.06
C ILE A 70 -10.88 -4.25 5.50
N LYS A 71 -11.22 -4.28 6.80
CA LYS A 71 -12.26 -3.41 7.38
C LYS A 71 -11.91 -1.94 7.12
N LEU A 72 -10.72 -1.49 7.51
CA LEU A 72 -10.28 -0.10 7.34
C LEU A 72 -10.26 0.32 5.87
N MET A 73 -9.85 -0.56 4.95
CA MET A 73 -9.89 -0.28 3.51
C MET A 73 -11.33 -0.02 3.03
N GLY A 74 -12.29 -0.81 3.49
CA GLY A 74 -13.70 -0.67 3.11
C GLY A 74 -14.44 0.47 3.81
N THR A 75 -14.15 0.74 5.08
CA THR A 75 -14.92 1.70 5.91
C THR A 75 -14.31 3.08 6.01
N GLU A 76 -12.99 3.22 5.85
CA GLU A 76 -12.29 4.51 5.99
C GLU A 76 -11.67 4.94 4.66
N VAL A 77 -10.79 4.12 4.07
CA VAL A 77 -10.01 4.49 2.88
C VAL A 77 -10.91 4.73 1.68
N ALA A 78 -11.80 3.79 1.35
CA ALA A 78 -12.66 3.91 0.18
C ALA A 78 -13.60 5.14 0.23
N PRO A 79 -14.25 5.46 1.37
CA PRO A 79 -14.98 6.72 1.52
C PRO A 79 -14.13 7.98 1.32
N ILE A 80 -12.93 8.07 1.93
CA ILE A 80 -12.04 9.23 1.78
C ILE A 80 -11.71 9.48 0.31
N ILE A 81 -11.35 8.43 -0.44
CA ILE A 81 -11.05 8.54 -1.88
C ILE A 81 -12.28 9.04 -2.65
N ARG A 82 -13.46 8.46 -2.41
CA ARG A 82 -14.70 8.84 -3.09
C ARG A 82 -15.08 10.30 -2.82
N GLU A 83 -14.92 10.75 -1.58
CA GLU A 83 -15.18 12.14 -1.21
C GLU A 83 -14.22 13.10 -1.91
N LYS A 84 -12.91 12.81 -1.89
CA LYS A 84 -11.89 13.64 -2.56
C LYS A 84 -12.10 13.72 -4.07
N LEU A 85 -12.49 12.61 -4.71
CA LEU A 85 -12.81 12.59 -6.13
C LEU A 85 -14.11 13.37 -6.46
N ALA A 86 -15.10 13.37 -5.58
CA ALA A 86 -16.35 14.10 -5.80
C ALA A 86 -16.21 15.62 -5.63
N LYS A 87 -15.20 16.08 -4.87
CA LYS A 87 -14.87 17.50 -4.67
C LYS A 87 -14.00 18.10 -5.79
N LYS A 88 -13.50 17.27 -6.71
CA LYS A 88 -12.64 17.66 -7.81
C LYS A 88 -13.46 17.91 -9.08
#